data_AF-A0A353N890-F1
#
_entry.id   AF-A0A353N890-F1
#
_cell.length_a   1.000
_cell.length_b   1.000
_cell.length_c   1.000
_cell.angle_alpha   90.00
_cell.angle_beta   90.00
_cell.angle_gamma   90.00
#
_symmetry.space_group_name_H-M   'P 1'
#
loop_
_entity.id
_entity.type
_entity.pdbx_description
1 polymer ?
#
loop_
_entity_poly.entity_id
_entity_poly.type
_entity_poly.pdbx_seq_one_letter_code
_entity_poly.pdbx_strand_id
1 'polypeptide(L)' 'MGKSLVIGLTGGIGTGKTTVAQILKELGIKVIHADEIGHQ' A
#
# COMPACT_ATOMS: atom_id res chain seq x y z
N MET A 1 -17.36 -9.80 13.37
CA MET A 1 -16.10 -9.33 12.77
C MET A 1 -16.47 -8.43 11.59
N GLY A 2 -16.18 -7.13 11.65
CA GLY A 2 -16.52 -6.19 10.57
C GLY A 2 -15.67 -6.42 9.33
N LYS A 3 -16.17 -6.05 8.15
CA LYS A 3 -15.43 -6.14 6.88
C LYS A 3 -14.32 -5.08 6.88
N SER A 4 -13.07 -5.46 6.63
CA SER A 4 -11.98 -4.49 6.48
C SER A 4 -12.12 -3.72 5.17
N LEU A 5 -11.85 -2.41 5.20
CA LEU A 5 -11.76 -1.57 4.01
C LEU A 5 -10.44 -1.87 3.26
N VAL A 6 -10.52 -2.09 1.95
CA VAL A 6 -9.36 -2.33 1.08
C VAL A 6 -9.24 -1.17 0.11
N ILE A 7 -8.05 -0.58 0.04
CA ILE A 7 -7.76 0.59 -0.80
C ILE A 7 -6.53 0.28 -1.67
N GLY A 8 -6.63 0.55 -2.97
CA GLY A 8 -5.49 0.47 -3.89
C GLY A 8 -4.72 1.80 -3.94
N LEU A 9 -3.44 1.76 -3.60
CA LEU A 9 -2.53 2.89 -3.75
C LEU A 9 -1.84 2.82 -5.12
N THR A 10 -2.10 3.79 -6.00
CA THR A 10 -1.57 3.85 -7.37
C THR A 10 -0.86 5.18 -7.65
N GLY A 11 -0.29 5.33 -8.84
CA GLY A 11 0.51 6.47 -9.28
C GLY A 11 1.63 6.07 -10.24
N GLY A 12 2.12 7.01 -11.04
CA GLY A 12 3.24 6.79 -11.97
C GLY A 12 4.58 6.55 -11.28
N ILE A 13 5.63 6.29 -12.07
CA ILE A 13 7.02 6.22 -11.57
C ILE A 13 7.42 7.59 -10.99
N GLY A 14 8.11 7.60 -9.85
CA GLY A 14 8.58 8.84 -9.21
C GLY A 14 7.51 9.68 -8.49
N THR A 15 6.25 9.24 -8.43
CA THR A 15 5.15 10.00 -7.81
C THR A 15 5.06 9.89 -6.28
N GLY A 16 5.97 9.15 -5.63
CA GLY A 16 6.00 9.02 -4.17
C GLY A 16 5.07 7.97 -3.57
N LYS A 17 4.57 7.01 -4.36
CA LYS A 17 3.76 5.87 -3.85
C LYS A 17 4.39 5.19 -2.63
N THR A 18 5.69 4.90 -2.69
CA THR A 18 6.44 4.27 -1.60
C THR A 18 6.43 5.13 -0.33
N THR A 19 6.54 6.46 -0.47
CA THR A 19 6.46 7.39 0.66
C THR A 19 5.08 7.35 1.31
N VAL A 20 4.01 7.40 0.52
CA VAL A 20 2.63 7.29 1.03
C VAL A 20 2.39 5.94 1.70
N ALA A 21 2.89 4.85 1.11
CA ALA A 21 2.82 3.52 1.71
C ALA A 21 3.51 3.44 3.08
N GLN A 22 4.66 4.11 3.27
CA GLN A 22 5.33 4.17 4.57
C GLN A 22 4.53 4.98 5.59
N ILE A 23 3.98 6.14 5.21
CA ILE A 23 3.12 6.93 6.08
C ILE A 23 1.91 6.11 6.57
N LEU A 24 1.27 5.35 5.68
CA LEU A 24 0.16 4.46 6.06
C LEU A 24 0.60 3.36 7.04
N LYS A 25 1.79 2.77 6.83
CA LYS A 25 2.36 1.79 7.78
C LYS A 25 2.62 2.42 9.16
N GLU A 26 3.18 3.63 9.21
CA GLU A 26 3.44 4.36 10.46
C GLU A 26 2.15 4.68 11.23
N LEU A 27 1.03 4.88 10.52
CA LEU A 27 -0.30 5.04 11.10
C LEU A 27 -0.95 3.71 11.55
N GLY A 28 -0.24 2.59 11.45
CA GLY A 28 -0.73 1.27 11.85
C GLY A 28 -1.62 0.58 10.81
N ILE A 29 -1.69 1.11 9.58
CA ILE A 29 -2.46 0.50 8.49
C ILE A 29 -1.65 -0.62 7.86
N LYS A 30 -2.27 -1.79 7.70
CA LYS A 30 -1.66 -2.90 6.97
C LYS A 30 -1.50 -2.52 5.49
N VAL A 31 -0.25 -2.50 5.02
CA VAL A 31 0.09 -2.26 3.62
C VAL A 31 0.58 -3.56 2.97
N ILE A 32 0.09 -3.83 1.77
CA ILE A 32 0.44 -4.99 0.94
C ILE A 32 1.05 -4.45 -0.35
N HIS A 33 2.26 -4.89 -0.68
CA HIS A 33 2.93 -4.50 -1.93
C HIS A 33 2.58 -5.50 -3.02
N ALA A 34 1.78 -5.08 -4.01
CA ALA A 34 1.38 -5.93 -5.13
C ALA A 34 2.58 -6.37 -5.98
N ASP A 35 3.55 -5.48 -6.14
CA ASP A 35 4.77 -5.68 -6.91
C ASP A 35 5.60 -6.86 -6.38
N GLU A 36 5.68 -7.02 -5.04
CA GLU A 36 6.41 -8.13 -4.41
C GLU A 36 5.70 -9.47 -4.62
N ILE A 37 4.36 -9.45 -4.64
CA ILE A 37 3.53 -10.65 -4.82
C ILE A 37 3.54 -11.11 -6.27
N GLY A 38 3.50 -10.17 -7.23
CA GLY A 38 3.46 -10.49 -8.66
C GLY A 38 4.77 -11.06 -9.23
N HIS A 39 5.88 -10.93 -8.51
CA HIS A 39 7.17 -11.52 -8.89
C HIS A 39 7.43 -12.92 -8.27
N GLN A 40 6.46 -13.48 -7.55
CA GLN A 40 6.46 -14.88 -7.07
C GLN A 40 5.73 -15.79 -8.07
#